data_AF-A0A1D8TNA2-F1
#
_entry.id   AF-A0A1D8TNA2-F1
#
_cell.length_a   1.000
_cell.length_b   1.000
_cell.length_c   1.000
_cell.angle_alpha   90.00
_cell.angle_beta   90.00
_cell.angle_gamma   90.00
#
_symmetry.space_group_name_H-M   'P 1'
#
loop_
_entity.id
_entity.type
_entity.pdbx_description
1 polymer ?
#
loop_
_entity_poly.entity_id
_entity_poly.type
_entity_poly.pdbx_seq_one_letter_code
_entity_poly.pdbx_strand_id
1 'polypeptide(L)'
;MATIQQAILKNQPSAKDKLDLIPDAIKNKQVTEVKSSNAPALTNSTALSAIGGLSGAEKSAVEGSILAPVSSITGISSSAAPIAAESFSTGITTKPSIQPTTSSSLTSRPFFPFFLPKFIIGTPRSDLLVGTGSTDIVLGLGGDDLIFGLGGNDILLGNDGHDVMFGGFGDDRMFGGRGNDFVFGDSGNDTIFGDSGNDVLFGDAGKDTVNYSTLGTAITLLPRGIIDKGRFGRDELVDVEKIVATPGKANTIDASSAGSGGSINVNLQKQSLQVNLARSSSLNLTVQNFVNVKGAALNDNIIGDNKNNQLTGGAGSDEITGAGGKDTLVGVDPSSFKPGTKEIDILTGGSGRDKFVLGDSRNVYYQGGGIFGLNDYAFIEDFRSGQDKFQLKRGNYVFGRNFIAVQKGFIFNKFDSVAAGAARSSEPNVAQVENAVDNIIKGNNPDLSKVTTGVGAQISSAAWPTDNDSSSSRLIAPVQLDIIAITENRYNFSDIDFV
;
A
#
# COMPACT_ATOMS: atom_id res chain seq x y z
N MET A 1 8.39 39.86 -14.67
CA MET A 1 8.22 38.40 -14.62
C MET A 1 9.57 37.78 -14.37
N ALA A 2 9.67 36.94 -13.34
CA ALA A 2 10.82 36.07 -13.14
C ALA A 2 10.43 34.67 -13.59
N THR A 3 11.39 33.85 -14.00
CA THR A 3 11.13 32.41 -14.18
C THR A 3 10.98 31.72 -12.82
N ILE A 4 10.30 30.57 -12.78
CA ILE A 4 10.21 29.73 -11.57
C ILE A 4 11.60 29.44 -11.00
N GLN A 5 12.57 29.06 -11.83
CA GLN A 5 13.96 28.84 -11.41
C GLN A 5 14.57 30.06 -10.69
N GLN A 6 14.39 31.26 -11.26
CA GLN A 6 14.92 32.49 -10.64
C GLN A 6 14.23 32.80 -9.31
N ALA A 7 12.92 32.52 -9.23
CA ALA A 7 12.14 32.74 -8.02
C ALA A 7 12.53 31.75 -6.90
N ILE A 8 12.78 30.48 -7.22
CA ILE A 8 13.28 29.47 -6.27
C ILE A 8 14.63 29.91 -5.70
N LEU A 9 15.62 30.16 -6.55
CA LEU A 9 16.98 30.54 -6.11
C LEU A 9 16.99 31.85 -5.29
N LYS A 10 15.98 32.71 -5.47
CA LYS A 10 15.85 33.96 -4.73
C LYS A 10 15.20 33.77 -3.35
N ASN A 11 14.13 32.97 -3.24
CA ASN A 11 13.32 32.88 -2.02
C ASN A 11 13.64 31.66 -1.15
N GLN A 12 14.18 30.58 -1.74
CA GLN A 12 14.62 29.36 -1.08
C GLN A 12 15.98 28.92 -1.67
N PRO A 13 17.10 29.62 -1.36
CA PRO A 13 18.40 29.28 -1.94
C PRO A 13 18.86 27.85 -1.65
N SER A 14 18.41 27.26 -0.53
CA SER A 14 18.63 25.86 -0.14
C SER A 14 17.99 24.86 -1.10
N ALA A 15 16.92 25.24 -1.81
CA ALA A 15 16.24 24.37 -2.77
C ALA A 15 16.99 24.23 -4.11
N LYS A 16 18.22 24.74 -4.22
CA LYS A 16 19.03 24.63 -5.44
C LYS A 16 19.19 23.19 -5.91
N ASP A 17 19.41 22.26 -4.98
CA ASP A 17 19.64 20.85 -5.30
C ASP A 17 18.35 20.13 -5.74
N LYS A 18 17.19 20.71 -5.38
CA LYS A 18 15.86 20.23 -5.79
C LYS A 18 15.47 20.71 -7.19
N LEU A 19 16.14 21.72 -7.73
CA LEU A 19 15.81 22.31 -9.03
C LEU A 19 15.94 21.32 -10.18
N ASP A 20 16.89 20.39 -10.09
CA ASP A 20 17.11 19.36 -11.12
C ASP A 20 16.02 18.27 -11.10
N LEU A 21 15.23 18.20 -10.03
CA LEU A 21 14.07 17.31 -9.92
C LEU A 21 12.85 17.89 -10.66
N ILE A 22 12.81 19.22 -10.84
CA ILE A 22 11.70 19.91 -11.50
C ILE A 22 11.92 19.94 -13.02
N PRO A 23 10.94 19.49 -13.84
CA PRO A 23 11.02 19.49 -15.29
C PRO A 23 11.34 20.85 -15.90
N ASP A 24 12.15 20.86 -16.97
CA ASP A 24 12.56 22.05 -17.70
C ASP A 24 11.38 22.90 -18.20
N ALA A 25 10.27 22.25 -18.54
CA ALA A 25 9.05 22.92 -18.97
C ALA A 25 8.42 23.77 -17.85
N ILE A 26 8.51 23.30 -16.60
CA ILE A 26 7.98 23.99 -15.42
C ILE A 26 8.99 25.05 -14.95
N LYS A 27 10.26 24.68 -14.75
CA LYS A 27 11.27 25.60 -14.18
C LYS A 27 11.51 26.87 -15.00
N ASN A 28 11.25 26.82 -16.30
CA ASN A 28 11.39 27.95 -17.23
C ASN A 28 10.10 28.76 -17.41
N LYS A 29 8.99 28.34 -16.81
CA LYS A 29 7.71 29.06 -16.89
C LYS A 29 7.79 30.40 -16.15
N GLN A 30 7.10 31.40 -16.68
CA GLN A 30 7.09 32.76 -16.14
C GLN A 30 6.04 32.89 -15.04
N VAL A 31 6.46 33.46 -13.91
CA VAL A 31 5.55 33.90 -12.87
C VAL A 31 4.88 35.20 -13.31
N THR A 32 3.54 35.23 -13.24
CA THR A 32 2.71 36.36 -13.69
C THR A 32 2.49 37.39 -12.59
N GLU A 33 2.23 36.96 -11.35
CA GLU A 33 2.06 37.86 -10.21
C GLU A 33 2.91 37.43 -9.01
N VAL A 34 3.25 38.37 -8.14
CA VAL A 34 3.92 38.08 -6.88
C VAL A 34 3.00 38.52 -5.74
N LYS A 35 2.52 37.58 -4.94
CA LYS A 35 1.81 37.85 -3.69
C LYS A 35 2.71 37.52 -2.54
N SER A 36 2.90 38.48 -1.66
CA SER A 36 3.58 38.26 -0.40
C SER A 36 2.70 38.68 0.75
N SER A 37 3.03 38.09 1.89
CA SER A 37 2.43 38.38 3.17
C SER A 37 2.43 39.89 3.54
N ASN A 38 3.29 40.74 2.97
CA ASN A 38 3.26 42.18 3.25
C ASN A 38 2.14 42.95 2.50
N ALA A 39 1.34 42.27 1.68
CA ALA A 39 0.18 42.84 1.02
C ALA A 39 -0.95 43.17 2.03
N PRO A 40 -1.76 44.21 1.79
CA PRO A 40 -2.86 44.58 2.68
C PRO A 40 -3.83 43.42 2.89
N ALA A 41 -4.31 43.26 4.14
CA ALA A 41 -5.21 42.19 4.54
C ALA A 41 -6.42 42.08 3.60
N LEU A 42 -6.66 40.87 3.10
CA LEU A 42 -7.82 40.56 2.26
C LEU A 42 -9.12 40.83 3.03
N THR A 43 -10.15 41.32 2.34
CA THR A 43 -11.46 41.50 2.97
C THR A 43 -12.09 40.14 3.27
N ASN A 44 -12.82 40.02 4.40
CA ASN A 44 -13.49 38.77 4.79
C ASN A 44 -14.41 38.20 3.68
N SER A 45 -14.95 39.02 2.78
CA SER A 45 -15.78 38.53 1.67
C SER A 45 -14.98 37.78 0.59
N THR A 46 -13.73 38.19 0.34
CA THR A 46 -12.84 37.60 -0.68
C THR A 46 -12.27 36.27 -0.20
N ALA A 47 -11.92 36.18 1.09
CA ALA A 47 -11.52 34.93 1.71
C ALA A 47 -12.68 33.92 1.73
N LEU A 48 -13.91 34.36 2.05
CA LEU A 48 -15.07 33.48 2.12
C LEU A 48 -15.52 32.97 0.73
N SER A 49 -15.36 33.77 -0.33
CA SER A 49 -15.62 33.31 -1.71
C SER A 49 -14.58 32.31 -2.20
N ALA A 50 -13.31 32.47 -1.81
CA ALA A 50 -12.23 31.55 -2.19
C ALA A 50 -12.37 30.17 -1.52
N ILE A 51 -12.89 30.13 -0.29
CA ILE A 51 -13.17 28.89 0.44
C ILE A 51 -14.37 28.11 -0.15
N GLY A 52 -15.24 28.78 -0.91
CA GLY A 52 -16.45 28.17 -1.49
C GLY A 52 -16.20 27.08 -2.55
N GLY A 53 -14.99 27.02 -3.12
CA GLY A 53 -14.58 26.03 -4.13
C GLY A 53 -13.78 24.84 -3.58
N LEU A 54 -13.44 24.86 -2.29
CA LEU A 54 -12.60 23.83 -1.67
C LEU A 54 -13.36 22.49 -1.54
N SER A 55 -12.63 21.40 -1.76
CA SER A 55 -13.09 20.05 -1.41
C SER A 55 -13.34 19.93 0.09
N GLY A 56 -14.05 18.87 0.50
CA GLY A 56 -14.35 18.65 1.92
C GLY A 56 -13.10 18.55 2.81
N ALA A 57 -11.99 18.02 2.28
CA ALA A 57 -10.74 17.85 3.01
C ALA A 57 -9.97 19.17 3.16
N GLU A 58 -9.83 19.91 2.06
CA GLU A 58 -9.23 21.25 2.05
C GLU A 58 -10.01 22.20 2.95
N LYS A 59 -11.34 22.18 2.86
CA LYS A 59 -12.22 22.96 3.72
C LYS A 59 -12.07 22.58 5.19
N SER A 60 -12.00 21.28 5.52
CA SER A 60 -11.78 20.83 6.89
C SER A 60 -10.41 21.26 7.43
N ALA A 61 -9.37 21.26 6.59
CA ALA A 61 -8.05 21.73 6.99
C ALA A 61 -8.08 23.23 7.29
N VAL A 62 -8.67 24.03 6.41
CA VAL A 62 -8.82 25.48 6.56
C VAL A 62 -9.70 25.83 7.77
N GLU A 63 -10.87 25.20 7.92
CA GLU A 63 -11.77 25.43 9.06
C GLU A 63 -11.16 24.99 10.39
N GLY A 64 -10.42 23.87 10.41
CA GLY A 64 -9.71 23.39 11.60
C GLY A 64 -8.67 24.39 12.11
N SER A 65 -7.92 25.02 11.22
CA SER A 65 -6.93 26.05 11.57
C SER A 65 -7.55 27.40 11.97
N ILE A 66 -8.74 27.72 11.46
CA ILE A 66 -9.51 28.91 11.89
C ILE A 66 -10.15 28.70 13.27
N LEU A 67 -10.55 27.46 13.62
CA LEU A 67 -11.26 27.11 14.86
C LEU A 67 -10.36 26.63 16.01
N ALA A 68 -9.15 26.13 15.73
CA ALA A 68 -8.15 25.74 16.73
C ALA A 68 -7.88 26.78 17.84
N PRO A 69 -7.91 28.12 17.60
CA PRO A 69 -7.73 29.09 18.69
C PRO A 69 -8.93 29.27 19.62
N VAL A 70 -10.11 28.68 19.35
CA VAL A 70 -11.31 28.86 20.18
C VAL A 70 -11.43 27.80 21.29
N SER A 71 -10.84 26.61 21.10
CA SER A 71 -10.89 25.50 22.06
C SER A 71 -9.89 25.62 23.22
N SER A 72 -8.92 26.54 23.15
CA SER A 72 -7.98 26.85 24.24
C SER A 72 -8.53 27.85 25.27
N ILE A 73 -9.73 28.41 25.05
CA ILE A 73 -10.48 29.20 26.04
C ILE A 73 -11.38 28.27 26.88
N THR A 74 -10.83 27.19 27.42
CA THR A 74 -11.52 26.36 28.42
C THR A 74 -11.23 26.90 29.82
N GLY A 75 -11.78 28.08 30.10
CA GLY A 75 -11.66 28.74 31.40
C GLY A 75 -12.85 29.63 31.79
N ILE A 76 -13.93 29.66 31.00
CA ILE A 76 -15.16 30.39 31.38
C ILE A 76 -16.24 29.35 31.66
N SER A 77 -16.44 29.05 32.95
CA SER A 77 -17.53 28.20 33.41
C SER A 77 -18.89 28.85 33.14
N SER A 78 -19.69 28.13 32.35
CA SER A 78 -21.15 27.96 32.45
C SER A 78 -22.02 29.17 32.82
N SER A 79 -22.72 29.74 31.83
CA SER A 79 -24.19 29.71 31.76
C SER A 79 -24.72 30.56 30.59
N ALA A 80 -24.76 30.01 29.38
CA ALA A 80 -25.73 30.42 28.36
C ALA A 80 -25.83 29.33 27.29
N ALA A 81 -27.07 29.03 26.90
CA ALA A 81 -27.49 28.05 25.91
C ALA A 81 -26.80 28.22 24.52
N PRO A 82 -26.77 27.17 23.68
CA PRO A 82 -26.02 27.19 22.42
C PRO A 82 -26.64 28.23 21.47
N ILE A 83 -25.81 29.12 20.92
CA ILE A 83 -26.21 29.94 19.79
C ILE A 83 -26.13 29.02 18.57
N ALA A 84 -27.30 28.58 18.13
CA ALA A 84 -27.48 27.87 16.87
C ALA A 84 -26.92 28.70 15.71
N ALA A 85 -26.37 28.00 14.72
CA ALA A 85 -26.00 28.58 13.44
C ALA A 85 -27.25 29.21 12.79
N GLU A 86 -27.36 30.54 12.81
CA GLU A 86 -28.36 31.25 12.04
C GLU A 86 -27.73 31.77 10.74
N SER A 87 -28.27 31.23 9.65
CA SER A 87 -28.22 31.74 8.30
C SER A 87 -28.43 33.26 8.25
N PHE A 88 -27.45 34.01 7.72
CA PHE A 88 -27.66 35.42 7.38
C PHE A 88 -28.50 35.53 6.10
N SER A 89 -29.82 35.46 6.28
CA SER A 89 -30.81 35.89 5.30
C SER A 89 -30.89 37.41 5.30
N THR A 90 -31.08 37.96 4.11
CA THR A 90 -31.21 39.38 3.81
C THR A 90 -32.45 40.02 4.44
N GLY A 91 -32.30 41.21 5.03
CA GLY A 91 -33.38 42.19 5.12
C GLY A 91 -33.68 42.82 6.49
N ILE A 92 -33.75 44.16 6.44
CA ILE A 92 -34.71 45.05 7.12
C ILE A 92 -34.18 45.95 8.27
N THR A 93 -34.54 47.21 8.04
CA THR A 93 -34.45 48.47 8.78
C THR A 93 -35.01 48.50 10.21
N THR A 94 -34.54 49.52 10.94
CA THR A 94 -35.10 50.25 12.10
C THR A 94 -34.39 50.09 13.44
N LYS A 95 -34.02 51.26 13.99
CA LYS A 95 -33.32 51.57 15.24
C LYS A 95 -34.28 51.43 16.44
N PRO A 96 -33.80 50.98 17.62
CA PRO A 96 -33.74 51.86 18.80
C PRO A 96 -32.43 51.63 19.60
N SER A 97 -31.60 52.65 19.83
CA SER A 97 -31.51 53.45 21.08
C SER A 97 -31.27 52.66 22.37
N ILE A 98 -30.01 52.56 22.81
CA ILE A 98 -29.64 52.33 24.22
C ILE A 98 -28.52 53.32 24.59
N GLN A 99 -28.69 54.03 25.71
CA GLN A 99 -27.78 55.04 26.28
C GLN A 99 -26.54 54.42 26.95
N PRO A 100 -25.44 55.19 27.12
CA PRO A 100 -24.19 54.68 27.69
C PRO A 100 -24.20 54.73 29.22
N THR A 101 -24.06 53.59 29.88
CA THR A 101 -23.82 53.54 31.34
C THR A 101 -22.36 53.20 31.64
N THR A 102 -21.66 54.22 32.13
CA THR A 102 -20.62 54.22 33.16
C THR A 102 -19.53 53.15 33.14
N SER A 103 -18.32 53.66 32.94
CA SER A 103 -17.00 53.11 33.21
C SER A 103 -16.93 52.11 34.38
N SER A 104 -16.65 50.85 34.06
CA SER A 104 -16.01 49.89 34.96
C SER A 104 -14.70 49.45 34.32
N SER A 105 -13.60 50.03 34.81
CA SER A 105 -12.26 49.43 34.95
C SER A 105 -11.89 48.36 33.91
N LEU A 106 -11.30 48.79 32.79
CA LEU A 106 -10.41 47.93 31.99
C LEU A 106 -9.16 47.62 32.83
N THR A 107 -9.24 46.66 33.74
CA THR A 107 -8.03 45.97 34.20
C THR A 107 -7.43 45.32 32.97
N SER A 108 -6.21 45.75 32.62
CA SER A 108 -5.39 45.24 31.53
C SER A 108 -5.53 43.73 31.40
N ARG A 109 -6.33 43.29 30.42
CA ARG A 109 -6.28 41.91 29.95
C ARG A 109 -4.88 41.70 29.40
N PRO A 110 -4.19 40.58 29.70
CA PRO A 110 -2.97 40.26 28.98
C PRO A 110 -3.34 40.21 27.49
N PHE A 111 -2.72 41.09 26.72
CA PHE A 111 -2.78 41.05 25.27
C PHE A 111 -1.96 39.81 24.86
N PHE A 112 -2.61 38.64 24.84
CA PHE A 112 -2.07 37.51 24.11
C PHE A 112 -2.26 37.87 22.64
N PRO A 113 -1.19 38.11 21.85
CA PRO A 113 -1.37 38.26 20.42
C PRO A 113 -1.88 36.92 19.89
N PHE A 114 -3.19 36.85 19.67
CA PHE A 114 -3.79 35.79 18.88
C PHE A 114 -3.32 36.01 17.45
N PHE A 115 -2.29 35.27 17.02
CA PHE A 115 -1.88 35.23 15.64
C PHE A 115 -2.92 34.39 14.90
N LEU A 116 -3.87 35.06 14.23
CA LEU A 116 -4.70 34.41 13.23
C LEU A 116 -3.79 33.95 12.08
N PRO A 117 -4.06 32.78 11.47
CA PRO A 117 -3.36 32.38 10.26
C PRO A 117 -3.49 33.48 9.21
N LYS A 118 -2.41 33.78 8.50
CA LYS A 118 -2.45 34.75 7.42
C LYS A 118 -3.06 34.13 6.18
N PHE A 119 -3.87 34.89 5.45
CA PHE A 119 -4.38 34.44 4.15
C PHE A 119 -3.60 35.07 3.01
N ILE A 120 -3.10 34.22 2.12
CA ILE A 120 -2.48 34.60 0.85
C ILE A 120 -3.28 33.92 -0.26
N ILE A 121 -3.82 34.70 -1.18
CA ILE A 121 -4.65 34.20 -2.27
C ILE A 121 -4.04 34.68 -3.59
N GLY A 122 -3.75 33.72 -4.45
CA GLY A 122 -3.33 33.90 -5.83
C GLY A 122 -4.48 34.29 -6.75
N THR A 123 -4.32 33.95 -8.00
CA THR A 123 -5.19 34.28 -9.11
C THR A 123 -5.39 33.05 -9.99
N PRO A 124 -6.28 33.08 -10.99
CA PRO A 124 -6.36 31.99 -11.97
C PRO A 124 -5.17 31.91 -12.96
N ARG A 125 -4.02 32.53 -12.65
CA ARG A 125 -2.80 32.54 -13.46
C ARG A 125 -1.63 32.15 -12.58
N SER A 126 -0.56 31.67 -13.23
CA SER A 126 0.71 31.35 -12.56
C SER A 126 1.23 32.49 -11.70
N ASP A 127 1.33 32.24 -10.39
CA ASP A 127 1.72 33.19 -9.37
C ASP A 127 2.95 32.73 -8.58
N LEU A 128 3.58 33.69 -7.89
CA LEU A 128 4.57 33.45 -6.84
C LEU A 128 3.94 33.87 -5.52
N LEU A 129 3.65 32.89 -4.68
CA LEU A 129 3.02 33.07 -3.39
C LEU A 129 4.07 32.81 -2.29
N VAL A 130 4.30 33.80 -1.44
CA VAL A 130 5.32 33.73 -0.38
C VAL A 130 4.71 34.02 0.99
N GLY A 131 4.73 32.99 1.84
CA GLY A 131 4.35 33.01 3.24
C GLY A 131 5.27 33.82 4.14
N THR A 132 5.33 33.42 5.41
CA THR A 132 6.02 34.07 6.52
C THR A 132 6.72 33.03 7.39
N GLY A 133 7.37 33.45 8.46
CA GLY A 133 7.85 32.52 9.49
C GLY A 133 6.78 32.14 10.52
N SER A 134 5.51 32.20 10.16
CA SER A 134 4.37 31.87 11.02
C SER A 134 3.31 31.14 10.21
N THR A 135 2.41 30.42 10.88
CA THR A 135 1.32 29.67 10.22
C THR A 135 0.53 30.54 9.25
N ASP A 136 0.53 30.12 8.00
CA ASP A 136 -0.13 30.74 6.87
C ASP A 136 -1.13 29.77 6.20
N ILE A 137 -2.09 30.34 5.49
CA ILE A 137 -3.01 29.64 4.59
C ILE A 137 -2.83 30.27 3.21
N VAL A 138 -2.33 29.48 2.27
CA VAL A 138 -1.95 29.93 0.93
C VAL A 138 -2.77 29.18 -0.13
N LEU A 139 -3.46 29.93 -0.99
CA LEU A 139 -4.31 29.38 -2.07
C LEU A 139 -3.77 29.86 -3.42
N GLY A 140 -3.29 28.93 -4.25
CA GLY A 140 -2.88 29.14 -5.65
C GLY A 140 -4.03 29.55 -6.56
N LEU A 141 -5.09 28.73 -6.53
CA LEU A 141 -6.30 28.79 -7.36
C LEU A 141 -6.13 28.16 -8.74
N GLY A 142 -5.51 28.84 -9.69
CA GLY A 142 -5.45 28.35 -11.06
C GLY A 142 -4.14 28.73 -11.75
N GLY A 143 -3.68 27.88 -12.66
CA GLY A 143 -2.41 28.09 -13.33
C GLY A 143 -1.25 27.55 -12.51
N ASP A 144 -0.08 27.43 -13.14
CA ASP A 144 1.10 26.81 -12.53
C ASP A 144 1.75 27.77 -11.53
N ASP A 145 1.53 27.51 -10.24
CA ASP A 145 1.94 28.36 -9.15
C ASP A 145 3.25 27.91 -8.52
N LEU A 146 3.98 28.88 -7.96
CA LEU A 146 5.15 28.65 -7.12
C LEU A 146 4.84 29.14 -5.70
N ILE A 147 4.74 28.21 -4.77
CA ILE A 147 4.26 28.45 -3.41
C ILE A 147 5.37 28.16 -2.39
N PHE A 148 5.64 29.12 -1.50
CA PHE A 148 6.58 28.97 -0.38
C PHE A 148 5.84 29.24 0.94
N GLY A 149 5.73 28.23 1.82
CA GLY A 149 5.23 28.40 3.19
C GLY A 149 6.23 29.14 4.08
N LEU A 150 7.50 28.74 3.99
CA LEU A 150 8.66 29.23 4.73
C LEU A 150 8.76 28.68 6.15
N GLY A 151 8.00 29.18 7.12
CA GLY A 151 8.08 28.67 8.48
C GLY A 151 6.78 28.78 9.22
N GLY A 152 6.56 27.92 10.22
CA GLY A 152 5.26 27.74 10.84
C GLY A 152 4.56 26.52 10.25
N ASN A 153 3.42 26.16 10.83
CA ASN A 153 2.64 25.01 10.36
C ASN A 153 1.60 25.52 9.38
N ASP A 154 1.84 25.38 8.09
CA ASP A 154 1.12 26.03 7.02
C ASP A 154 0.04 25.12 6.41
N ILE A 155 -0.91 25.74 5.72
CA ILE A 155 -1.80 25.05 4.78
C ILE A 155 -1.57 25.65 3.40
N LEU A 156 -1.03 24.83 2.50
CA LEU A 156 -0.71 25.24 1.13
C LEU A 156 -1.62 24.47 0.16
N LEU A 157 -2.31 25.19 -0.72
CA LEU A 157 -3.21 24.62 -1.73
C LEU A 157 -2.82 25.14 -3.11
N GLY A 158 -2.30 24.28 -3.99
CA GLY A 158 -2.05 24.57 -5.40
C GLY A 158 -3.36 24.81 -6.15
N ASN A 159 -4.25 23.81 -6.10
CA ASN A 159 -5.54 23.73 -6.81
C ASN A 159 -5.34 23.31 -8.28
N ASP A 160 -5.82 24.06 -9.27
CA ASP A 160 -5.72 23.65 -10.68
C ASP A 160 -4.40 24.19 -11.29
N GLY A 161 -3.46 23.35 -11.70
CA GLY A 161 -2.19 23.84 -12.26
C GLY A 161 -1.12 22.76 -12.37
N HIS A 162 0.09 23.12 -12.77
CA HIS A 162 1.27 22.29 -12.47
C HIS A 162 2.09 23.05 -11.44
N ASP A 163 1.87 22.76 -10.18
CA ASP A 163 2.32 23.60 -9.08
C ASP A 163 3.65 23.12 -8.51
N VAL A 164 4.44 24.06 -7.99
CA VAL A 164 5.66 23.77 -7.23
C VAL A 164 5.50 24.36 -5.85
N MET A 165 5.52 23.51 -4.83
CA MET A 165 5.20 23.87 -3.46
C MET A 165 6.31 23.46 -2.50
N PHE A 166 6.73 24.38 -1.64
CA PHE A 166 7.69 24.15 -0.57
C PHE A 166 7.02 24.49 0.77
N GLY A 167 6.90 23.50 1.66
CA GLY A 167 6.36 23.67 3.01
C GLY A 167 7.24 24.60 3.82
N GLY A 168 8.48 24.17 4.05
CA GLY A 168 9.50 24.93 4.76
C GLY A 168 9.74 24.32 6.13
N PHE A 169 9.74 25.14 7.18
CA PHE A 169 9.90 24.66 8.55
C PHE A 169 8.55 24.56 9.27
N GLY A 170 8.19 23.39 9.77
CA GLY A 170 6.96 23.21 10.55
C GLY A 170 6.21 21.98 10.08
N ASP A 171 5.14 21.62 10.77
CA ASP A 171 4.29 20.50 10.35
C ASP A 171 3.21 21.02 9.38
N ASP A 172 3.43 20.86 8.08
CA ASP A 172 2.63 21.46 7.03
C ASP A 172 1.52 20.54 6.49
N ARG A 173 0.48 21.14 5.91
CA ARG A 173 -0.55 20.45 5.14
C ARG A 173 -0.55 20.96 3.71
N MET A 174 -0.26 20.09 2.76
CA MET A 174 -0.05 20.48 1.37
C MET A 174 -0.99 19.72 0.45
N PHE A 175 -1.68 20.44 -0.42
CA PHE A 175 -2.59 19.92 -1.42
C PHE A 175 -2.11 20.41 -2.78
N GLY A 176 -1.60 19.52 -3.63
CA GLY A 176 -1.23 19.88 -5.01
C GLY A 176 -2.48 20.24 -5.81
N GLY A 177 -3.51 19.41 -5.70
CA GLY A 177 -4.80 19.60 -6.36
C GLY A 177 -4.90 18.83 -7.67
N ARG A 178 -5.29 19.49 -8.76
CA ARG A 178 -5.30 18.91 -10.10
C ARG A 178 -4.06 19.37 -10.82
N GLY A 179 -3.25 18.44 -11.28
CA GLY A 179 -1.99 18.87 -11.83
C GLY A 179 -1.03 17.76 -12.17
N ASN A 180 0.23 18.13 -12.23
CA ASN A 180 1.36 17.23 -12.11
C ASN A 180 2.31 18.07 -11.26
N ASP A 181 2.23 17.86 -9.96
CA ASP A 181 2.72 18.82 -8.99
C ASP A 181 4.04 18.34 -8.38
N PHE A 182 4.88 19.30 -7.99
CA PHE A 182 6.10 19.05 -7.25
C PHE A 182 5.92 19.59 -5.84
N VAL A 183 5.81 18.69 -4.87
CA VAL A 183 5.51 19.04 -3.49
C VAL A 183 6.67 18.61 -2.60
N PHE A 184 7.26 19.57 -1.90
CA PHE A 184 8.37 19.35 -0.98
C PHE A 184 7.91 19.72 0.44
N GLY A 185 7.86 18.74 1.34
CA GLY A 185 7.57 18.97 2.77
C GLY A 185 8.65 19.80 3.46
N ASP A 186 9.91 19.62 3.06
CA ASP A 186 11.09 20.19 3.70
C ASP A 186 11.32 19.68 5.14
N SER A 187 11.05 20.44 6.19
CA SER A 187 11.43 20.09 7.56
C SER A 187 10.23 20.10 8.48
N GLY A 188 9.87 18.95 9.02
CA GLY A 188 8.70 18.81 9.88
C GLY A 188 8.06 17.44 9.73
N ASN A 189 6.91 17.22 10.34
CA ASN A 189 6.11 16.03 10.07
C ASN A 189 4.93 16.43 9.20
N ASP A 190 5.14 16.35 7.90
CA ASP A 190 4.25 16.93 6.92
C ASP A 190 3.14 15.97 6.52
N THR A 191 2.00 16.53 6.13
CA THR A 191 0.91 15.79 5.51
C THR A 191 0.68 16.31 4.10
N ILE A 192 1.07 15.50 3.13
CA ILE A 192 0.90 15.79 1.70
C ILE A 192 -0.31 15.00 1.18
N PHE A 193 -1.25 15.68 0.54
CA PHE A 193 -2.38 15.05 -0.13
C PHE A 193 -2.01 14.81 -1.60
N GLY A 194 -2.02 13.54 -2.01
CA GLY A 194 -1.55 13.17 -3.35
C GLY A 194 -2.58 13.39 -4.46
N ASP A 195 -3.73 14.00 -4.16
CA ASP A 195 -4.84 14.37 -5.06
C ASP A 195 -4.84 13.75 -6.47
N SER A 196 -5.01 14.52 -7.55
CA SER A 196 -5.09 13.98 -8.91
C SER A 196 -4.02 14.57 -9.80
N GLY A 197 -3.36 13.74 -10.57
CA GLY A 197 -2.15 14.15 -11.27
C GLY A 197 -1.10 13.07 -11.25
N ASN A 198 -0.02 13.32 -11.97
CA ASN A 198 1.21 12.56 -11.78
C ASN A 198 2.17 13.45 -10.99
N ASP A 199 2.22 13.23 -9.69
CA ASP A 199 2.84 14.14 -8.75
C ASP A 199 4.16 13.55 -8.25
N VAL A 200 5.10 14.43 -7.87
CA VAL A 200 6.33 14.02 -7.21
C VAL A 200 6.32 14.65 -5.82
N LEU A 201 6.21 13.78 -4.81
CA LEU A 201 5.94 14.17 -3.43
C LEU A 201 7.12 13.76 -2.56
N PHE A 202 7.81 14.76 -2.02
CA PHE A 202 8.96 14.61 -1.13
C PHE A 202 8.51 14.90 0.30
N GLY A 203 8.64 13.93 1.21
CA GLY A 203 8.49 14.19 2.64
C GLY A 203 9.70 14.93 3.22
N ASP A 204 10.89 14.64 2.69
CA ASP A 204 12.17 15.19 3.14
C ASP A 204 12.46 14.84 4.63
N ALA A 205 12.63 15.83 5.50
CA ALA A 205 13.14 15.62 6.85
C ALA A 205 12.02 15.59 7.89
N GLY A 206 11.67 14.38 8.33
CA GLY A 206 10.86 14.17 9.52
C GLY A 206 10.12 12.85 9.50
N LYS A 207 8.82 12.88 9.77
CA LYS A 207 7.95 11.70 9.69
C LYS A 207 6.71 12.05 8.89
N ASP A 208 6.78 11.77 7.61
CA ASP A 208 5.89 12.38 6.65
C ASP A 208 4.79 11.41 6.23
N THR A 209 3.62 11.99 5.97
CA THR A 209 2.43 11.26 5.60
C THR A 209 1.94 11.69 4.23
N VAL A 210 1.85 10.75 3.30
CA VAL A 210 1.11 10.96 2.05
C VAL A 210 -0.29 10.36 2.17
N ASN A 211 -1.29 11.20 1.94
CA ASN A 211 -2.69 10.90 2.22
C ASN A 211 -3.54 10.86 0.95
N TYR A 212 -4.05 9.67 0.64
CA TYR A 212 -4.98 9.37 -0.47
C TYR A 212 -6.39 9.04 0.04
N SER A 213 -6.70 9.33 1.30
CA SER A 213 -7.97 8.90 1.93
C SER A 213 -9.21 9.50 1.27
N THR A 214 -9.06 10.63 0.59
CA THR A 214 -10.12 11.46 0.00
C THR A 214 -10.32 11.22 -1.50
N LEU A 215 -9.42 10.47 -2.15
CA LEU A 215 -9.46 10.20 -3.59
C LEU A 215 -10.70 9.41 -4.02
N GLY A 216 -11.27 8.61 -3.11
CA GLY A 216 -12.51 7.87 -3.33
C GLY A 216 -12.37 6.62 -4.22
N THR A 217 -11.16 6.29 -4.65
CA THR A 217 -10.83 5.08 -5.43
C THR A 217 -9.75 4.24 -4.73
N ALA A 218 -9.63 2.98 -5.14
CA ALA A 218 -8.48 2.17 -4.73
C ALA A 218 -7.19 2.70 -5.37
N ILE A 219 -6.08 2.56 -4.64
CA ILE A 219 -4.72 2.80 -5.12
C ILE A 219 -3.88 1.53 -5.04
N THR A 220 -2.80 1.49 -5.81
CA THR A 220 -1.78 0.44 -5.74
C THR A 220 -0.43 1.03 -5.37
N LEU A 221 0.16 0.57 -4.27
CA LEU A 221 1.55 0.85 -3.92
C LEU A 221 2.46 -0.11 -4.69
N LEU A 222 3.25 0.46 -5.59
CA LEU A 222 4.25 -0.22 -6.40
C LEU A 222 5.65 0.00 -5.78
N PRO A 223 6.66 -0.80 -6.20
CA PRO A 223 8.02 -0.65 -5.70
C PRO A 223 8.61 0.73 -6.03
N ARG A 224 9.63 1.13 -5.26
CA ARG A 224 10.31 2.45 -5.38
C ARG A 224 9.39 3.65 -5.09
N GLY A 225 8.45 3.50 -4.16
CA GLY A 225 7.61 4.62 -3.71
C GLY A 225 6.59 5.08 -4.75
N ILE A 226 6.25 4.25 -5.73
CA ILE A 226 5.28 4.63 -6.77
C ILE A 226 3.86 4.33 -6.30
N ILE A 227 2.95 5.30 -6.40
CA ILE A 227 1.51 5.10 -6.17
C ILE A 227 0.77 5.17 -7.49
N ASP A 228 0.14 4.07 -7.90
CA ASP A 228 -0.74 4.04 -9.06
C ASP A 228 -2.19 4.32 -8.63
N LYS A 229 -2.73 5.47 -9.07
CA LYS A 229 -4.11 5.92 -8.77
C LYS A 229 -5.08 5.58 -9.92
N GLY A 230 -4.65 4.76 -10.88
CA GLY A 230 -5.39 4.42 -12.09
C GLY A 230 -5.60 5.66 -12.97
N ARG A 231 -6.87 6.03 -13.21
CA ARG A 231 -7.20 7.17 -14.08
C ARG A 231 -6.80 8.54 -13.50
N PHE A 232 -6.49 8.61 -12.20
CA PHE A 232 -6.09 9.84 -11.53
C PHE A 232 -4.58 10.09 -11.60
N GLY A 233 -3.84 9.27 -12.35
CA GLY A 233 -2.40 9.42 -12.54
C GLY A 233 -1.58 8.55 -11.59
N ARG A 234 -0.29 8.84 -11.52
CA ARG A 234 0.70 8.08 -10.77
C ARG A 234 1.65 9.01 -10.06
N ASP A 235 1.86 8.77 -8.77
CA ASP A 235 2.79 9.57 -7.98
C ASP A 235 4.08 8.85 -7.71
N GLU A 236 5.13 9.63 -7.54
CA GLU A 236 6.42 9.22 -7.04
C GLU A 236 6.64 9.80 -5.64
N LEU A 237 6.82 8.91 -4.66
CA LEU A 237 7.05 9.27 -3.26
C LEU A 237 8.52 9.10 -2.91
N VAL A 238 9.09 10.13 -2.30
CA VAL A 238 10.48 10.17 -1.86
C VAL A 238 10.53 10.58 -0.40
N ASP A 239 11.29 9.84 0.40
CA ASP A 239 11.48 10.10 1.84
C ASP A 239 10.14 10.28 2.60
N VAL A 240 9.27 9.26 2.50
CA VAL A 240 7.94 9.23 3.15
C VAL A 240 7.82 8.00 4.04
N GLU A 241 7.40 8.17 5.29
CA GLU A 241 7.27 7.08 6.27
C GLU A 241 5.87 6.48 6.32
N LYS A 242 4.83 7.25 5.94
CA LYS A 242 3.43 6.82 6.09
C LYS A 242 2.60 7.08 4.83
N ILE A 243 1.84 6.06 4.43
CA ILE A 243 0.91 6.13 3.32
C ILE A 243 -0.49 5.78 3.81
N VAL A 244 -1.46 6.66 3.56
CA VAL A 244 -2.87 6.45 3.94
C VAL A 244 -3.71 6.29 2.68
N ALA A 245 -4.20 5.08 2.42
CA ALA A 245 -5.07 4.82 1.28
C ALA A 245 -6.54 5.14 1.57
N THR A 246 -7.40 5.17 0.53
CA THR A 246 -8.85 5.38 0.68
C THR A 246 -9.49 4.25 1.51
N PRO A 247 -10.15 4.56 2.65
CA PRO A 247 -10.81 3.55 3.48
C PRO A 247 -11.86 2.73 2.71
N GLY A 248 -11.94 1.43 3.00
CA GLY A 248 -12.96 0.53 2.44
C GLY A 248 -12.80 0.21 0.95
N LYS A 249 -11.67 0.58 0.34
CA LYS A 249 -11.32 0.21 -1.04
C LYS A 249 -10.34 -0.96 -1.07
N ALA A 250 -10.27 -1.61 -2.22
CA ALA A 250 -9.36 -2.73 -2.49
C ALA A 250 -7.92 -2.24 -2.73
N ASN A 251 -7.36 -1.44 -1.82
CA ASN A 251 -6.01 -0.90 -1.96
C ASN A 251 -4.99 -2.04 -1.86
N THR A 252 -4.01 -2.02 -2.75
CA THR A 252 -3.09 -3.13 -2.97
C THR A 252 -1.65 -2.69 -2.75
N ILE A 253 -0.88 -3.48 -2.01
CA ILE A 253 0.58 -3.43 -2.05
C ILE A 253 0.99 -4.44 -3.11
N ASP A 254 1.68 -4.01 -4.16
CA ASP A 254 2.09 -4.87 -5.27
C ASP A 254 3.61 -4.79 -5.43
N ALA A 255 4.32 -5.76 -4.85
CA ALA A 255 5.77 -5.84 -4.90
C ALA A 255 6.29 -6.69 -6.08
N SER A 256 5.40 -7.19 -6.94
CA SER A 256 5.74 -8.14 -8.02
C SER A 256 6.78 -7.59 -9.01
N SER A 257 6.86 -6.26 -9.15
CA SER A 257 7.81 -5.58 -10.02
C SER A 257 9.09 -5.09 -9.33
N ALA A 258 9.38 -5.54 -8.10
CA ALA A 258 10.56 -5.09 -7.32
C ALA A 258 11.90 -5.60 -7.87
N GLY A 259 11.86 -6.54 -8.81
CA GLY A 259 13.03 -7.21 -9.39
C GLY A 259 13.45 -8.43 -8.58
N SER A 260 14.42 -9.19 -9.09
CA SER A 260 14.80 -10.52 -8.60
C SER A 260 15.50 -10.58 -7.24
N GLY A 261 15.56 -9.47 -6.51
CA GLY A 261 16.30 -9.35 -5.25
C GLY A 261 15.51 -8.65 -4.15
N GLY A 262 14.20 -8.52 -4.31
CA GLY A 262 13.32 -7.92 -3.32
C GLY A 262 12.54 -8.98 -2.54
N SER A 263 12.35 -8.75 -1.24
CA SER A 263 11.30 -9.38 -0.44
C SER A 263 10.57 -8.34 0.41
N ILE A 264 9.38 -8.69 0.89
CA ILE A 264 8.56 -7.85 1.76
C ILE A 264 8.16 -8.60 3.03
N ASN A 265 8.08 -7.85 4.12
CA ASN A 265 7.39 -8.28 5.33
C ASN A 265 6.19 -7.34 5.53
N VAL A 266 4.98 -7.86 5.31
CA VAL A 266 3.73 -7.11 5.44
C VAL A 266 2.93 -7.64 6.61
N ASN A 267 2.39 -6.71 7.41
CA ASN A 267 1.38 -7.03 8.40
C ASN A 267 0.28 -5.96 8.35
N LEU A 268 -0.85 -6.31 7.73
CA LEU A 268 -1.96 -5.38 7.52
C LEU A 268 -2.71 -5.08 8.84
N GLN A 269 -2.74 -6.00 9.81
CA GLN A 269 -3.29 -5.72 11.15
C GLN A 269 -2.50 -4.63 11.89
N LYS A 270 -1.17 -4.67 11.75
CA LYS A 270 -0.25 -3.69 12.34
C LYS A 270 0.02 -2.49 11.45
N GLN A 271 -0.53 -2.48 10.23
CA GLN A 271 -0.33 -1.42 9.23
C GLN A 271 1.14 -1.19 8.91
N SER A 272 1.93 -2.26 8.84
CA SER A 272 3.38 -2.20 8.63
C SER A 272 3.80 -2.89 7.33
N LEU A 273 4.69 -2.26 6.59
CA LEU A 273 5.38 -2.82 5.43
C LEU A 273 6.88 -2.59 5.61
N GLN A 274 7.66 -3.65 5.56
CA GLN A 274 9.10 -3.58 5.40
C GLN A 274 9.47 -4.11 4.01
N VAL A 275 10.25 -3.34 3.26
CA VAL A 275 10.78 -3.73 1.95
C VAL A 275 12.26 -4.01 2.10
N ASN A 276 12.67 -5.24 1.81
CA ASN A 276 14.07 -5.67 1.82
C ASN A 276 14.57 -5.71 0.38
N LEU A 277 15.65 -4.99 0.09
CA LEU A 277 16.26 -4.95 -1.24
C LEU A 277 17.70 -5.47 -1.13
N ALA A 278 18.10 -6.38 -2.01
CA ALA A 278 19.39 -7.09 -1.96
C ALA A 278 20.66 -6.21 -1.88
N ARG A 279 20.56 -4.88 -2.04
CA ARG A 279 21.68 -3.92 -2.01
C ARG A 279 21.34 -2.57 -1.36
N SER A 280 20.25 -2.49 -0.59
CA SER A 280 19.85 -1.25 0.09
C SER A 280 19.42 -1.56 1.52
N SER A 281 19.45 -0.54 2.39
CA SER A 281 18.80 -0.61 3.70
C SER A 281 17.32 -0.92 3.54
N SER A 282 16.78 -1.74 4.45
CA SER A 282 15.35 -2.04 4.49
C SER A 282 14.55 -0.74 4.70
N LEU A 283 13.54 -0.52 3.86
CA LEU A 283 12.61 0.60 3.99
C LEU A 283 11.44 0.14 4.88
N ASN A 284 11.11 0.91 5.91
CA ASN A 284 9.97 0.63 6.78
C ASN A 284 8.90 1.69 6.58
N LEU A 285 7.71 1.27 6.20
CA LEU A 285 6.56 2.12 5.92
C LEU A 285 5.40 1.76 6.83
N THR A 286 4.67 2.77 7.28
CA THR A 286 3.33 2.59 7.82
C THR A 286 2.32 2.67 6.67
N VAL A 287 1.56 1.60 6.45
CA VAL A 287 0.60 1.47 5.34
C VAL A 287 -0.81 1.30 5.89
N GLN A 288 -1.61 2.36 5.80
CA GLN A 288 -2.97 2.38 6.34
C GLN A 288 -4.02 2.15 5.24
N ASN A 289 -5.04 1.35 5.57
CA ASN A 289 -6.17 1.00 4.68
C ASN A 289 -5.82 0.14 3.46
N PHE A 290 -4.65 -0.51 3.44
CA PHE A 290 -4.33 -1.55 2.47
C PHE A 290 -5.00 -2.88 2.86
N VAL A 291 -5.43 -3.65 1.86
CA VAL A 291 -6.18 -4.90 2.07
C VAL A 291 -5.70 -6.05 1.20
N ASN A 292 -4.99 -5.77 0.11
CA ASN A 292 -4.43 -6.82 -0.75
C ASN A 292 -2.91 -6.68 -0.80
N VAL A 293 -2.25 -7.81 -1.01
CA VAL A 293 -0.79 -7.87 -1.14
C VAL A 293 -0.43 -8.82 -2.26
N LYS A 294 0.49 -8.39 -3.12
CA LYS A 294 1.29 -9.27 -3.97
C LYS A 294 2.74 -9.13 -3.54
N GLY A 295 3.38 -10.23 -3.19
CA GLY A 295 4.78 -10.25 -2.84
C GLY A 295 5.70 -10.07 -4.04
N ALA A 296 6.98 -10.16 -3.74
CA ALA A 296 8.09 -9.92 -4.63
C ALA A 296 8.58 -11.26 -5.24
N ALA A 297 9.89 -11.34 -5.50
CA ALA A 297 10.50 -12.47 -6.21
C ALA A 297 11.33 -13.39 -5.30
N LEU A 298 11.45 -13.03 -4.01
CA LEU A 298 12.11 -13.80 -2.97
C LEU A 298 11.11 -14.03 -1.86
N ASN A 299 11.46 -14.93 -0.93
CA ASN A 299 10.66 -15.30 0.23
C ASN A 299 10.07 -14.09 0.96
N ASP A 300 8.74 -13.98 0.93
CA ASP A 300 7.95 -12.94 1.55
C ASP A 300 7.25 -13.44 2.81
N ASN A 301 6.98 -12.52 3.73
CA ASN A 301 6.09 -12.77 4.87
C ASN A 301 4.89 -11.83 4.78
N ILE A 302 3.71 -12.38 4.56
CA ILE A 302 2.49 -11.62 4.28
C ILE A 302 1.43 -12.00 5.30
N ILE A 303 1.06 -11.04 6.15
CA ILE A 303 -0.03 -11.18 7.11
C ILE A 303 -1.15 -10.22 6.72
N GLY A 304 -2.33 -10.79 6.44
CA GLY A 304 -3.60 -10.11 6.18
C GLY A 304 -4.13 -9.36 7.40
N ASP A 305 -5.38 -8.90 7.32
CA ASP A 305 -6.10 -8.30 8.43
C ASP A 305 -7.42 -9.02 8.71
N ASN A 306 -8.37 -8.38 9.40
CA ASN A 306 -9.67 -9.00 9.67
C ASN A 306 -10.70 -8.71 8.56
N LYS A 307 -10.24 -8.23 7.40
CA LYS A 307 -11.08 -8.00 6.21
C LYS A 307 -10.80 -9.10 5.19
N ASN A 308 -11.65 -9.22 4.17
CA ASN A 308 -11.41 -10.16 3.08
C ASN A 308 -10.21 -9.71 2.25
N ASN A 309 -9.08 -10.38 2.39
CA ASN A 309 -7.84 -10.07 1.71
C ASN A 309 -7.65 -10.92 0.44
N GLN A 310 -6.98 -10.36 -0.56
CA GLN A 310 -6.34 -11.13 -1.63
C GLN A 310 -4.83 -11.06 -1.44
N LEU A 311 -4.23 -12.21 -1.11
CA LEU A 311 -2.83 -12.33 -0.76
C LEU A 311 -2.16 -13.28 -1.77
N THR A 312 -1.11 -12.79 -2.40
CA THR A 312 -0.28 -13.54 -3.34
C THR A 312 1.17 -13.47 -2.91
N GLY A 313 1.84 -14.61 -2.75
CA GLY A 313 3.27 -14.67 -2.39
C GLY A 313 4.11 -14.20 -3.56
N GLY A 314 4.13 -14.96 -4.65
CA GLY A 314 4.86 -14.56 -5.85
C GLY A 314 5.84 -15.64 -6.26
N ALA A 315 7.11 -15.28 -6.36
CA ALA A 315 8.18 -16.27 -6.50
C ALA A 315 8.99 -16.30 -5.19
N GLY A 316 9.66 -17.42 -4.93
CA GLY A 316 10.26 -17.72 -3.64
C GLY A 316 9.38 -18.63 -2.79
N SER A 317 9.88 -18.93 -1.59
CA SER A 317 9.17 -19.67 -0.56
C SER A 317 8.49 -18.70 0.38
N ASP A 318 7.18 -18.53 0.25
CA ASP A 318 6.46 -17.46 0.93
C ASP A 318 5.67 -17.96 2.14
N GLU A 319 5.53 -17.13 3.16
CA GLU A 319 4.68 -17.38 4.31
C GLU A 319 3.50 -16.40 4.28
N ILE A 320 2.28 -16.93 4.17
CA ILE A 320 1.06 -16.14 3.98
C ILE A 320 0.02 -16.53 5.02
N THR A 321 -0.41 -15.55 5.81
CA THR A 321 -1.50 -15.70 6.79
C THR A 321 -2.66 -14.77 6.44
N GLY A 322 -3.86 -15.29 6.21
CA GLY A 322 -5.09 -14.50 5.97
C GLY A 322 -5.58 -13.75 7.21
N ALA A 323 -5.45 -14.38 8.38
CA ALA A 323 -5.90 -13.92 9.69
C ALA A 323 -7.42 -13.95 9.90
N GLY A 324 -8.19 -13.01 9.39
CA GLY A 324 -9.63 -12.93 9.65
C GLY A 324 -10.42 -12.52 8.42
N GLY A 325 -11.49 -13.22 8.07
CA GLY A 325 -12.38 -12.76 7.00
C GLY A 325 -12.77 -13.86 6.03
N LYS A 326 -12.58 -13.60 4.74
CA LYS A 326 -12.80 -14.56 3.67
C LYS A 326 -11.69 -14.37 2.68
N ASP A 327 -10.55 -14.94 3.01
CA ASP A 327 -9.31 -14.57 2.37
C ASP A 327 -9.07 -15.45 1.16
N THR A 328 -8.42 -14.90 0.15
CA THR A 328 -7.95 -15.67 -1.01
C THR A 328 -6.44 -15.67 -0.99
N LEU A 329 -5.87 -16.85 -0.77
CA LEU A 329 -4.44 -17.06 -0.64
C LEU A 329 -3.92 -17.80 -1.88
N VAL A 330 -2.88 -17.26 -2.48
CA VAL A 330 -2.13 -17.85 -3.60
C VAL A 330 -0.66 -17.79 -3.21
N GLY A 331 0.02 -18.91 -3.01
CA GLY A 331 1.46 -18.81 -2.68
C GLY A 331 2.29 -18.34 -3.87
N VAL A 332 1.94 -18.78 -5.07
CA VAL A 332 2.68 -18.48 -6.30
C VAL A 332 2.20 -17.24 -7.06
N ASP A 333 3.04 -16.72 -7.97
CA ASP A 333 2.64 -15.74 -8.98
C ASP A 333 1.79 -16.40 -10.09
N PRO A 334 0.46 -16.12 -10.15
CA PRO A 334 -0.42 -16.73 -11.15
C PRO A 334 -0.12 -16.28 -12.60
N SER A 335 0.66 -15.21 -12.77
CA SER A 335 1.05 -14.67 -14.08
C SER A 335 2.36 -15.28 -14.62
N SER A 336 3.09 -16.02 -13.80
CA SER A 336 4.33 -16.71 -14.21
C SER A 336 4.04 -17.87 -15.16
N PHE A 337 4.91 -18.06 -16.16
CA PHE A 337 4.86 -19.22 -17.06
C PHE A 337 5.18 -20.55 -16.36
N LYS A 338 5.85 -20.47 -15.20
CA LYS A 338 6.17 -21.62 -14.35
C LYS A 338 5.98 -21.19 -12.89
N PRO A 339 4.73 -21.13 -12.42
CA PRO A 339 4.43 -20.45 -11.18
C PRO A 339 5.05 -21.07 -9.93
N GLY A 340 5.59 -22.30 -9.95
CA GLY A 340 6.05 -22.95 -8.72
C GLY A 340 7.52 -23.38 -8.65
N THR A 341 8.43 -23.01 -9.57
CA THR A 341 9.72 -23.74 -9.68
C THR A 341 10.60 -23.68 -8.43
N LYS A 342 10.77 -24.82 -7.76
CA LYS A 342 11.59 -25.06 -6.56
C LYS A 342 11.17 -24.24 -5.34
N GLU A 343 9.86 -24.09 -5.14
CA GLU A 343 9.29 -23.23 -4.10
C GLU A 343 8.40 -24.03 -3.13
N ILE A 344 8.39 -23.59 -1.87
CA ILE A 344 7.55 -24.12 -0.80
C ILE A 344 6.85 -22.94 -0.15
N ASP A 345 5.53 -22.89 -0.26
CA ASP A 345 4.72 -21.81 0.33
C ASP A 345 3.96 -22.32 1.53
N ILE A 346 3.94 -21.56 2.61
CA ILE A 346 3.16 -21.83 3.82
C ILE A 346 1.93 -20.92 3.80
N LEU A 347 0.75 -21.52 3.77
CA LEU A 347 -0.53 -20.84 3.66
C LEU A 347 -1.40 -21.14 4.88
N THR A 348 -1.76 -20.10 5.61
CA THR A 348 -2.59 -20.19 6.81
C THR A 348 -3.80 -19.29 6.63
N GLY A 349 -5.00 -19.85 6.54
CA GLY A 349 -6.22 -19.08 6.27
C GLY A 349 -6.59 -18.18 7.45
N GLY A 350 -6.52 -18.71 8.66
CA GLY A 350 -6.92 -18.04 9.89
C GLY A 350 -8.38 -18.31 10.22
N SER A 351 -9.11 -17.29 10.67
CA SER A 351 -10.55 -17.35 10.98
C SER A 351 -11.37 -16.84 9.82
N GLY A 352 -12.28 -17.63 9.26
CA GLY A 352 -12.93 -17.15 8.03
C GLY A 352 -13.38 -18.25 7.11
N ARG A 353 -13.97 -17.88 5.97
CA ARG A 353 -14.16 -18.86 4.90
C ARG A 353 -13.11 -18.58 3.85
N ASP A 354 -12.00 -19.27 4.00
CA ASP A 354 -10.78 -18.93 3.28
C ASP A 354 -10.64 -19.82 2.05
N LYS A 355 -10.01 -19.29 1.01
CA LYS A 355 -9.82 -19.96 -0.27
C LYS A 355 -8.34 -20.06 -0.58
N PHE A 356 -7.85 -21.29 -0.66
CA PHE A 356 -6.50 -21.61 -1.10
C PHE A 356 -6.51 -21.93 -2.58
N VAL A 357 -5.87 -21.09 -3.39
CA VAL A 357 -5.87 -21.23 -4.85
C VAL A 357 -4.61 -21.97 -5.29
N LEU A 358 -4.80 -23.19 -5.79
CA LEU A 358 -3.72 -24.06 -6.25
C LEU A 358 -3.80 -24.29 -7.78
N GLY A 359 -4.62 -23.49 -8.45
CA GLY A 359 -4.75 -23.46 -9.91
C GLY A 359 -5.87 -22.53 -10.38
N ASP A 360 -5.78 -22.14 -11.64
CA ASP A 360 -6.83 -21.40 -12.36
C ASP A 360 -7.34 -22.21 -13.57
N SER A 361 -8.27 -21.65 -14.33
CA SER A 361 -8.82 -22.31 -15.52
C SER A 361 -7.77 -22.71 -16.58
N ARG A 362 -6.56 -22.12 -16.53
CA ARG A 362 -5.49 -22.32 -17.51
C ARG A 362 -4.37 -23.19 -16.96
N ASN A 363 -3.96 -22.96 -15.72
CA ASN A 363 -2.73 -23.46 -15.12
C ASN A 363 -3.02 -24.23 -13.82
N VAL A 364 -2.31 -25.34 -13.63
CA VAL A 364 -2.16 -25.94 -12.30
C VAL A 364 -0.97 -25.26 -11.64
N TYR A 365 -1.11 -24.81 -10.40
CA TYR A 365 -0.01 -24.24 -9.65
C TYR A 365 0.80 -25.36 -8.99
N TYR A 366 2.04 -25.07 -8.58
CA TYR A 366 2.96 -26.08 -8.01
C TYR A 366 3.16 -27.28 -8.93
N GLN A 367 3.33 -27.01 -10.23
CA GLN A 367 3.46 -28.02 -11.27
C GLN A 367 4.88 -28.02 -11.88
N GLY A 368 5.88 -28.38 -11.07
CA GLY A 368 7.30 -28.33 -11.40
C GLY A 368 7.86 -29.49 -12.22
N GLY A 369 8.56 -29.14 -13.30
CA GLY A 369 9.33 -30.07 -14.13
C GLY A 369 10.83 -29.94 -13.88
N GLY A 370 11.43 -30.96 -13.27
CA GLY A 370 12.87 -31.20 -13.23
C GLY A 370 13.15 -32.69 -13.40
N ILE A 371 14.22 -33.03 -14.13
CA ILE A 371 14.65 -34.41 -14.43
C ILE A 371 15.07 -35.17 -13.14
N PHE A 372 15.02 -34.52 -11.95
CA PHE A 372 15.57 -35.02 -10.68
C PHE A 372 14.74 -34.72 -9.41
N GLY A 373 13.45 -34.34 -9.50
CA GLY A 373 12.51 -34.45 -8.35
C GLY A 373 12.69 -33.52 -7.14
N LEU A 374 12.94 -32.22 -7.35
CA LEU A 374 12.67 -31.23 -6.30
C LEU A 374 11.21 -30.79 -6.49
N ASN A 375 10.32 -31.24 -5.60
CA ASN A 375 8.88 -31.04 -5.73
C ASN A 375 8.47 -29.71 -5.12
N ASP A 376 7.69 -28.94 -5.89
CA ASP A 376 7.05 -27.69 -5.47
C ASP A 376 5.77 -28.03 -4.72
N TYR A 377 5.46 -27.38 -3.59
CA TYR A 377 4.19 -27.61 -2.89
C TYR A 377 3.75 -26.45 -2.00
N ALA A 378 2.45 -26.30 -1.82
CA ALA A 378 1.87 -25.50 -0.74
C ALA A 378 1.70 -26.35 0.53
N PHE A 379 2.12 -25.83 1.67
CA PHE A 379 1.81 -26.35 3.00
C PHE A 379 0.69 -25.53 3.62
N ILE A 380 -0.40 -26.18 4.03
CA ILE A 380 -1.63 -25.54 4.47
C ILE A 380 -1.89 -25.92 5.92
N GLU A 381 -1.72 -24.97 6.83
CA GLU A 381 -1.59 -25.28 8.26
C GLU A 381 -2.94 -25.49 8.95
N ASP A 382 -3.94 -24.65 8.67
CA ASP A 382 -5.13 -24.55 9.50
C ASP A 382 -6.45 -24.78 8.75
N PHE A 383 -6.40 -25.55 7.65
CA PHE A 383 -7.58 -25.83 6.83
C PHE A 383 -8.76 -26.39 7.63
N ARG A 384 -9.95 -25.80 7.52
CA ARG A 384 -11.19 -26.30 8.15
C ARG A 384 -12.18 -26.78 7.09
N SER A 385 -12.32 -28.10 7.01
CA SER A 385 -13.31 -28.74 6.14
C SER A 385 -14.74 -28.25 6.40
N GLY A 386 -15.51 -28.04 5.33
CA GLY A 386 -16.86 -27.47 5.36
C GLY A 386 -16.91 -25.93 5.46
N GLN A 387 -15.78 -25.28 5.77
CA GLN A 387 -15.68 -23.83 5.91
C GLN A 387 -14.77 -23.25 4.83
N ASP A 388 -13.53 -23.74 4.76
CA ASP A 388 -12.51 -23.30 3.81
C ASP A 388 -12.60 -24.08 2.49
N LYS A 389 -12.01 -23.55 1.42
CA LYS A 389 -12.08 -24.09 0.07
C LYS A 389 -10.71 -24.19 -0.60
N PHE A 390 -10.51 -25.25 -1.36
CA PHE A 390 -9.46 -25.33 -2.36
C PHE A 390 -10.02 -24.94 -3.73
N GLN A 391 -9.31 -24.10 -4.47
CA GLN A 391 -9.58 -23.90 -5.89
C GLN A 391 -8.54 -24.66 -6.71
N LEU A 392 -9.01 -25.55 -7.58
CA LEU A 392 -8.18 -26.37 -8.47
C LEU A 392 -8.61 -26.17 -9.93
N LYS A 393 -7.65 -26.23 -10.85
CA LYS A 393 -7.98 -26.45 -12.25
C LYS A 393 -8.63 -27.83 -12.44
N ARG A 394 -9.54 -28.01 -13.39
CA ARG A 394 -9.96 -29.36 -13.80
C ARG A 394 -8.77 -30.17 -14.36
N GLY A 395 -8.56 -31.38 -13.82
CA GLY A 395 -7.45 -32.25 -14.21
C GLY A 395 -7.43 -33.59 -13.48
N ASN A 396 -6.34 -34.34 -13.67
CA ASN A 396 -6.14 -35.63 -13.02
C ASN A 396 -5.34 -35.43 -11.72
N TYR A 397 -5.98 -35.74 -10.60
CA TYR A 397 -5.43 -35.58 -9.26
C TYR A 397 -5.50 -36.89 -8.49
N VAL A 398 -4.54 -37.07 -7.59
CA VAL A 398 -4.58 -38.08 -6.53
C VAL A 398 -4.94 -37.36 -5.24
N PHE A 399 -6.01 -37.82 -4.60
CA PHE A 399 -6.50 -37.27 -3.34
C PHE A 399 -6.18 -38.25 -2.21
N GLY A 400 -5.34 -37.84 -1.27
CA GLY A 400 -5.15 -38.53 0.00
C GLY A 400 -5.87 -37.83 1.13
N ARG A 401 -5.87 -38.44 2.32
CA ARG A 401 -6.51 -37.88 3.52
C ARG A 401 -6.02 -36.48 3.89
N ASN A 402 -4.75 -36.18 3.63
CA ASN A 402 -4.05 -34.96 4.05
C ASN A 402 -3.20 -34.34 2.93
N PHE A 403 -3.41 -34.75 1.68
CA PHE A 403 -2.70 -34.18 0.55
C PHE A 403 -3.55 -34.17 -0.72
N ILE A 404 -3.18 -33.28 -1.63
CA ILE A 404 -3.65 -33.25 -3.01
C ILE A 404 -2.40 -33.27 -3.91
N ALA A 405 -2.36 -34.15 -4.89
CA ALA A 405 -1.23 -34.28 -5.82
C ALA A 405 -1.70 -34.34 -7.28
N VAL A 406 -0.88 -33.82 -8.19
CA VAL A 406 -1.15 -33.85 -9.63
C VAL A 406 -0.58 -35.12 -10.25
N GLN A 407 -1.36 -35.76 -11.11
CA GLN A 407 -0.91 -36.92 -11.87
C GLN A 407 -0.24 -36.47 -13.19
N LYS A 408 1.06 -36.15 -13.17
CA LYS A 408 1.87 -35.88 -14.37
C LYS A 408 2.70 -37.12 -14.75
N GLY A 409 2.55 -37.65 -15.96
CA GLY A 409 3.47 -38.66 -16.52
C GLY A 409 3.17 -40.14 -16.27
N PHE A 410 1.99 -40.53 -15.76
CA PHE A 410 1.53 -41.93 -15.88
C PHE A 410 1.06 -42.19 -17.33
N ILE A 411 1.94 -42.70 -18.20
CA ILE A 411 1.51 -43.24 -19.50
C ILE A 411 0.81 -44.58 -19.23
N PHE A 412 -0.52 -44.58 -19.14
CA PHE A 412 -1.29 -45.79 -19.45
C PHE A 412 -1.27 -45.98 -20.96
N ASN A 413 -0.16 -46.48 -21.49
CA ASN A 413 -0.29 -47.24 -22.72
C ASN A 413 -0.94 -48.55 -22.31
N LYS A 414 -2.25 -48.60 -22.49
CA LYS A 414 -2.90 -49.81 -22.94
C LYS A 414 -2.25 -50.16 -24.28
N PHE A 415 -1.06 -50.75 -24.23
CA PHE A 415 -0.58 -51.56 -25.33
C PHE A 415 -1.46 -52.79 -25.29
N ASP A 416 -2.51 -52.76 -26.10
CA ASP A 416 -3.12 -54.01 -26.53
C ASP A 416 -1.97 -54.91 -27.03
N SER A 417 -1.91 -56.10 -26.46
CA SER A 417 -1.04 -57.23 -26.80
C SER A 417 0.47 -57.09 -26.52
N VAL A 418 0.93 -57.47 -25.32
CA VAL A 418 1.93 -58.56 -25.17
C VAL A 418 1.73 -59.26 -23.81
N ALA A 419 1.42 -60.56 -23.90
CA ALA A 419 1.51 -61.60 -22.87
C ALA A 419 0.67 -61.47 -21.58
N ALA A 420 -0.40 -62.27 -21.54
CA ALA A 420 -1.14 -62.63 -20.35
C ALA A 420 -0.21 -63.15 -19.23
N GLY A 421 -0.32 -62.56 -18.04
CA GLY A 421 0.21 -63.19 -16.81
C GLY A 421 0.75 -62.27 -15.72
N ALA A 422 1.03 -61.00 -15.97
CA ALA A 422 1.47 -60.08 -14.93
C ALA A 422 0.40 -59.01 -14.68
N ALA A 423 -0.28 -59.10 -13.54
CA ALA A 423 -1.09 -58.00 -13.02
C ALA A 423 -0.18 -56.79 -12.76
N ARG A 424 -0.04 -55.91 -13.75
CA ARG A 424 0.54 -54.57 -13.57
C ARG A 424 -0.58 -53.58 -13.30
N SER A 425 -1.13 -53.70 -12.11
CA SER A 425 -1.99 -52.71 -11.48
C SER A 425 -1.39 -52.41 -10.11
N SER A 426 -0.76 -51.27 -9.95
CA SER A 426 -0.71 -50.65 -8.64
C SER A 426 -0.72 -49.15 -8.84
N GLU A 427 -1.89 -48.57 -8.61
CA GLU A 427 -2.03 -47.14 -8.28
C GLU A 427 -0.93 -46.74 -7.27
N PRO A 428 -0.46 -45.49 -7.27
CA PRO A 428 0.43 -45.02 -6.20
C PRO A 428 -0.20 -45.39 -4.86
N ASN A 429 0.54 -46.09 -4.00
CA ASN A 429 0.02 -46.54 -2.72
C ASN A 429 -0.24 -45.30 -1.86
N VAL A 430 -1.49 -44.85 -1.86
CA VAL A 430 -1.93 -43.64 -1.16
C VAL A 430 -1.45 -43.66 0.30
N ALA A 431 -1.45 -44.83 0.95
CA ALA A 431 -0.96 -44.96 2.32
C ALA A 431 0.55 -44.67 2.49
N GLN A 432 1.39 -44.97 1.48
CA GLN A 432 2.80 -44.60 1.51
C GLN A 432 3.01 -43.09 1.38
N VAL A 433 2.20 -42.43 0.54
CA VAL A 433 2.24 -40.97 0.38
C VAL A 433 1.70 -40.29 1.63
N GLU A 434 0.60 -40.79 2.22
CA GLU A 434 0.07 -40.29 3.48
C GLU A 434 1.08 -40.39 4.63
N ASN A 435 1.80 -41.52 4.75
CA ASN A 435 2.85 -41.67 5.76
C ASN A 435 4.02 -40.70 5.56
N ALA A 436 4.38 -40.45 4.30
CA ALA A 436 5.38 -39.44 3.95
C ALA A 436 4.93 -38.04 4.37
N VAL A 437 3.71 -37.66 4.02
CA VAL A 437 3.10 -36.36 4.36
C VAL A 437 2.95 -36.19 5.86
N ASP A 438 2.50 -37.23 6.59
CA ASP A 438 2.39 -37.23 8.06
C ASP A 438 3.75 -36.96 8.73
N ASN A 439 4.86 -37.40 8.12
CA ASN A 439 6.20 -37.13 8.63
C ASN A 439 6.65 -35.70 8.35
N ILE A 440 6.32 -35.13 7.18
CA ILE A 440 6.60 -33.72 6.85
C ILE A 440 5.89 -32.81 7.86
N ILE A 441 4.59 -33.03 8.08
CA ILE A 441 3.76 -32.26 9.04
C ILE A 441 4.36 -32.32 10.45
N LYS A 442 4.83 -33.49 10.89
CA LYS A 442 5.45 -33.66 12.21
C LYS A 442 6.86 -33.07 12.32
N GLY A 443 7.38 -32.44 11.27
CA GLY A 443 8.73 -31.90 11.23
C GLY A 443 9.83 -32.98 11.18
N ASN A 444 9.48 -34.22 10.91
CA ASN A 444 10.46 -35.28 10.65
C ASN A 444 11.03 -35.11 9.24
N ASN A 445 12.23 -35.62 8.98
CA ASN A 445 12.81 -35.65 7.63
C ASN A 445 12.49 -37.01 6.97
N PRO A 446 11.37 -37.16 6.22
CA PRO A 446 11.02 -38.44 5.63
C PRO A 446 12.01 -38.84 4.53
N ASP A 447 12.44 -40.09 4.57
CA ASP A 447 13.17 -40.71 3.47
C ASP A 447 12.20 -41.04 2.33
N LEU A 448 11.94 -40.05 1.48
CA LEU A 448 11.00 -40.13 0.35
C LEU A 448 11.48 -41.06 -0.77
N SER A 449 12.75 -41.51 -0.73
CA SER A 449 13.28 -42.53 -1.65
C SER A 449 12.63 -43.92 -1.46
N LYS A 450 11.93 -44.15 -0.35
CA LYS A 450 11.22 -45.41 -0.05
C LYS A 450 9.79 -45.47 -0.59
N VAL A 451 9.20 -44.34 -0.97
CA VAL A 451 7.82 -44.22 -1.48
C VAL A 451 7.69 -44.81 -2.90
N THR A 452 8.80 -45.07 -3.59
CA THR A 452 8.85 -45.60 -4.96
C THR A 452 9.28 -47.07 -5.09
N THR A 453 9.42 -47.82 -3.99
CA THR A 453 9.95 -49.21 -4.02
C THR A 453 9.05 -50.27 -4.68
N GLY A 454 8.10 -49.86 -5.53
CA GLY A 454 7.39 -50.72 -6.48
C GLY A 454 7.95 -50.73 -7.92
N VAL A 455 8.87 -49.82 -8.29
CA VAL A 455 9.44 -49.81 -9.65
C VAL A 455 10.94 -49.53 -9.63
N GLY A 456 11.73 -50.58 -9.90
CA GLY A 456 13.08 -50.44 -10.45
C GLY A 456 14.19 -50.21 -9.44
N ALA A 457 14.67 -51.29 -8.82
CA ALA A 457 16.03 -51.35 -8.32
C ALA A 457 17.03 -50.98 -9.43
N GLN A 458 18.12 -50.32 -9.01
CA GLN A 458 19.37 -50.02 -9.74
C GLN A 458 19.40 -48.78 -10.63
N ILE A 459 19.92 -47.68 -10.06
CA ILE A 459 20.91 -46.85 -10.76
C ILE A 459 22.10 -46.67 -9.81
N SER A 460 23.20 -47.33 -10.17
CA SER A 460 24.48 -47.35 -9.50
C SER A 460 25.23 -46.02 -9.63
N SER A 461 25.78 -45.55 -8.51
CA SER A 461 27.07 -44.83 -8.37
C SER A 461 27.59 -44.01 -9.57
N ALA A 462 27.49 -42.68 -9.50
CA ALA A 462 28.50 -41.77 -10.08
C ALA A 462 28.41 -40.35 -9.48
N ALA A 463 29.51 -39.93 -8.84
CA ALA A 463 30.02 -38.59 -8.58
C ALA A 463 29.05 -37.40 -8.34
N TRP A 464 29.09 -36.89 -7.11
CA TRP A 464 28.44 -35.67 -6.63
C TRP A 464 29.34 -34.45 -6.84
N PRO A 465 28.83 -33.30 -7.32
CA PRO A 465 29.40 -32.00 -7.02
C PRO A 465 28.75 -31.46 -5.74
N THR A 466 29.58 -31.13 -4.75
CA THR A 466 29.21 -30.43 -3.53
C THR A 466 29.04 -28.94 -3.84
N ASP A 467 27.84 -28.38 -3.68
CA ASP A 467 27.68 -26.94 -3.54
C ASP A 467 27.10 -26.61 -2.16
N ASN A 468 27.86 -25.75 -1.47
CA ASN A 468 27.59 -25.19 -0.16
C ASN A 468 26.55 -24.07 -0.29
N ASP A 469 25.29 -24.34 0.04
CA ASP A 469 24.40 -23.31 0.55
C ASP A 469 23.68 -23.83 1.80
N SER A 470 24.01 -23.24 2.94
CA SER A 470 23.68 -23.71 4.27
C SER A 470 22.41 -23.06 4.85
N SER A 471 21.41 -22.77 4.02
CA SER A 471 20.16 -22.17 4.53
C SER A 471 18.85 -22.70 3.92
N SER A 472 18.82 -23.98 3.52
CA SER A 472 17.58 -24.79 3.34
C SER A 472 17.90 -26.29 3.23
N SER A 473 18.34 -26.93 4.32
CA SER A 473 18.62 -28.37 4.33
C SER A 473 17.35 -29.20 4.60
N ARG A 474 16.41 -29.20 3.64
CA ARG A 474 15.35 -30.22 3.51
C ARG A 474 15.32 -30.75 2.07
N LEU A 475 16.37 -31.48 1.69
CA LEU A 475 16.47 -32.15 0.39
C LEU A 475 15.66 -33.45 0.41
N ILE A 476 14.62 -33.49 -0.42
CA ILE A 476 13.70 -34.61 -0.66
C ILE A 476 14.11 -35.31 -1.98
N ALA A 477 14.21 -36.66 -1.98
CA ALA A 477 14.50 -37.51 -3.14
C ALA A 477 13.21 -38.15 -3.74
N PRO A 478 13.22 -38.71 -4.97
CA PRO A 478 12.15 -38.55 -5.95
C PRO A 478 10.97 -39.50 -5.72
N VAL A 479 9.81 -38.92 -5.45
CA VAL A 479 8.50 -39.52 -5.76
C VAL A 479 8.03 -38.85 -7.04
N GLN A 480 7.61 -39.61 -8.06
CA GLN A 480 6.98 -39.07 -9.29
C GLN A 480 5.55 -38.55 -9.00
N LEU A 481 5.41 -37.70 -8.00
CA LEU A 481 4.18 -37.03 -7.61
C LEU A 481 4.52 -35.57 -7.30
N ASP A 482 3.97 -34.65 -8.10
CA ASP A 482 3.96 -33.23 -7.79
C ASP A 482 2.85 -33.03 -6.74
N ILE A 483 3.24 -32.91 -5.47
CA ILE A 483 2.29 -32.64 -4.37
C ILE A 483 1.92 -31.17 -4.47
N ILE A 484 0.65 -30.84 -4.67
CA ILE A 484 0.24 -29.44 -4.81
C ILE A 484 -0.22 -28.83 -3.49
N ALA A 485 -0.69 -29.66 -2.56
CA ALA A 485 -1.03 -29.23 -1.22
C ALA A 485 -0.82 -30.35 -0.20
N ILE A 486 -0.22 -29.98 0.94
CA ILE A 486 -0.21 -30.76 2.17
C ILE A 486 -1.07 -29.99 3.18
N THR A 487 -1.99 -30.68 3.84
CA THR A 487 -2.85 -30.06 4.86
C THR A 487 -2.70 -30.79 6.19
N GLU A 488 -2.54 -30.06 7.29
CA GLU A 488 -2.49 -30.68 8.63
C GLU A 488 -3.82 -31.33 9.00
N ASN A 489 -4.91 -30.76 8.50
CA ASN A 489 -6.28 -31.21 8.74
C ASN A 489 -6.85 -32.02 7.57
N ARG A 490 -7.88 -32.83 7.85
CA ARG A 490 -8.61 -33.55 6.80
C ARG A 490 -9.50 -32.58 6.01
N TYR A 491 -9.67 -32.85 4.72
CA TYR A 491 -10.62 -32.16 3.85
C TYR A 491 -11.64 -33.15 3.26
N ASN A 492 -12.75 -32.62 2.75
CA ASN A 492 -13.74 -33.38 2.00
C ASN A 492 -13.74 -32.94 0.53
N PHE A 493 -14.21 -33.81 -0.37
CA PHE A 493 -14.37 -33.46 -1.79
C PHE A 493 -15.29 -32.26 -2.01
N SER A 494 -16.25 -32.01 -1.13
CA SER A 494 -17.11 -30.83 -1.15
C SER A 494 -16.35 -29.52 -0.92
N ASP A 495 -15.13 -29.59 -0.41
CA ASP A 495 -14.28 -28.43 -0.16
C ASP A 495 -13.44 -28.02 -1.37
N ILE A 496 -13.53 -28.77 -2.47
CA ILE A 496 -12.79 -28.52 -3.68
C ILE A 496 -13.71 -27.89 -4.73
N ASP A 497 -13.36 -26.68 -5.13
CA ASP A 497 -13.96 -25.97 -6.26
C ASP A 497 -13.08 -26.15 -7.50
N PHE A 498 -13.59 -26.85 -8.51
CA PHE A 498 -12.90 -26.98 -9.80
C PHE A 498 -13.28 -25.87 -10.77
N VAL A 499 -12.29 -25.18 -11.32
CA VAL A 499 -12.43 -24.10 -12.31
C VAL A 499 -11.97 -24.47 -13.71
#